data_AF-A0A7X7Q0N5-F1
#
_entry.id   AF-A0A7X7Q0N5-F1
#
_cell.length_a   1.000
_cell.length_b   1.000
_cell.length_c   1.000
_cell.angle_alpha   90.00
_cell.angle_beta   90.00
_cell.angle_gamma   90.00
#
_symmetry.space_group_name_H-M   'P 1'
#
loop_
_entity.id
_entity.type
_entity.pdbx_description
1 polymer ?
#
loop_
_entity_poly.entity_id
_entity_poly.type
_entity_poly.pdbx_seq_one_letter_code
_entity_poly.pdbx_strand_id
1 'polypeptide(L)'
;MRKLTVIRKKSIISAILKAYLYIESRDRNDLVLNGIKCKEVGVLKNGDSITIEIPEQEITIFIVHDKLAPKISNTSYTIPNGTNDITLYAKPKFNPFKGNPYTITES
;
A
#
# COMPACT_ATOMS: atom_id res chain seq x y z
N MET A 1 -4.13 5.01 19.13
CA MET A 1 -3.39 4.46 17.97
C MET A 1 -3.88 3.05 17.74
N ARG A 2 -3.94 2.60 16.48
CA ARG A 2 -4.39 1.24 16.12
C ARG A 2 -3.44 0.60 15.12
N LYS A 3 -3.54 -0.71 14.92
CA LYS A 3 -2.65 -1.44 14.01
C LYS A 3 -3.26 -1.59 12.63
N LEU A 4 -2.43 -1.37 11.62
CA LEU A 4 -2.70 -1.74 10.24
C LEU A 4 -1.77 -2.88 9.86
N THR A 5 -2.35 -4.01 9.45
CA THR A 5 -1.61 -5.10 8.83
C THR A 5 -1.90 -5.12 7.33
N VAL A 6 -0.88 -4.98 6.50
CA VAL A 6 -1.00 -5.10 5.04
C VAL A 6 -0.35 -6.40 4.60
N ILE A 7 -1.13 -7.26 3.96
CA ILE A 7 -0.70 -8.58 3.50
C ILE A 7 -0.67 -8.57 1.97
N ARG A 8 0.51 -8.81 1.39
CA ARG A 8 0.62 -9.04 -0.05
C ARG A 8 0.24 -10.48 -0.37
N LYS A 9 -0.86 -10.69 -1.09
CA LYS A 9 -1.27 -12.04 -1.54
C LYS A 9 -0.20 -12.64 -2.46
N LYS A 10 0.08 -13.93 -2.28
CA LYS A 10 1.01 -14.69 -3.14
C LYS A 10 0.52 -14.68 -4.59
N SER A 11 1.46 -14.49 -5.51
CA SER A 11 1.25 -14.63 -6.95
C SER A 11 2.47 -15.30 -7.57
N ILE A 12 2.25 -16.27 -8.46
CA ILE A 12 3.32 -16.92 -9.22
C ILE A 12 3.84 -15.95 -10.29
N ILE A 13 2.92 -15.31 -11.03
CA ILE A 13 3.22 -14.40 -12.14
C ILE A 13 3.98 -13.15 -11.67
N SER A 14 3.74 -12.70 -10.44
CA SER A 14 4.36 -11.50 -9.88
C SER A 14 5.37 -11.81 -8.75
N ALA A 15 5.88 -13.04 -8.66
CA ALA A 15 6.66 -13.49 -7.50
C ALA A 15 7.94 -12.67 -7.25
N ILE A 16 8.60 -12.19 -8.31
CA ILE A 16 9.86 -11.45 -8.23
C ILE A 16 9.62 -9.95 -7.97
N LEU A 17 8.42 -9.44 -8.25
CA LEU A 17 8.09 -8.03 -8.06
C LEU A 17 7.98 -7.69 -6.57
N LYS A 18 8.24 -6.43 -6.22
CA LYS A 18 8.08 -5.87 -4.87
C LYS A 18 6.89 -4.91 -4.85
N ALA A 19 6.23 -4.81 -3.71
CA ALA A 19 5.22 -3.78 -3.45
C ALA A 19 5.75 -2.86 -2.34
N TYR A 20 5.78 -1.56 -2.59
CA TYR A 20 6.27 -0.57 -1.64
C TYR A 20 5.07 0.10 -0.98
N LEU A 21 4.98 -0.02 0.35
CA LEU A 21 3.90 0.57 1.12
C LEU A 21 4.31 1.97 1.56
N TYR A 22 3.45 2.93 1.21
CA TYR A 22 3.52 4.31 1.66
C TYR A 22 2.26 4.66 2.44
N ILE A 23 2.40 5.56 3.40
CA ILE A 23 1.26 6.14 4.12
C ILE A 23 1.32 7.66 4.06
N GLU A 24 0.16 8.30 4.10
CA GLU A 24 0.04 9.74 4.26
C GLU A 24 0.83 10.23 5.48
N SER A 25 1.57 11.32 5.32
CA SER A 25 2.39 11.89 6.36
C SER A 25 2.45 13.41 6.27
N ARG A 26 2.36 14.07 7.42
CA ARG A 26 2.56 15.53 7.55
C ARG A 26 4.03 15.89 7.74
N ASP A 27 4.78 15.03 8.41
CA ASP A 27 6.13 15.33 8.91
C ASP A 27 7.25 14.89 7.95
N ARG A 28 6.96 13.96 7.03
CA ARG A 28 7.89 13.50 6.00
C ARG A 28 7.28 13.64 4.62
N ASN A 29 8.17 13.77 3.64
CA ASN A 29 7.80 13.95 2.24
C ASN A 29 8.73 13.13 1.35
N ASP A 30 8.73 11.81 1.55
CA ASP A 30 9.54 10.89 0.76
C ASP A 30 9.02 10.82 -0.68
N LEU A 31 7.70 10.96 -0.84
CA LEU A 31 7.01 10.90 -2.12
C LEU A 31 5.68 11.68 -2.06
N VAL A 32 5.30 12.32 -3.16
CA VAL A 32 3.96 12.92 -3.31
C VAL A 32 3.16 12.10 -4.32
N LEU A 33 2.04 11.52 -3.87
CA LEU A 33 1.12 10.73 -4.68
C LEU A 33 -0.27 11.36 -4.64
N ASN A 34 -0.86 11.63 -5.81
CA ASN A 34 -2.19 12.26 -5.93
C ASN A 34 -2.33 13.56 -5.11
N GLY A 35 -1.26 14.34 -4.99
CA GLY A 35 -1.22 15.57 -4.18
C GLY A 35 -1.02 15.36 -2.67
N ILE A 36 -0.99 14.10 -2.21
CA ILE A 36 -0.80 13.72 -0.81
C ILE A 36 0.68 13.46 -0.54
N LYS A 37 1.22 14.05 0.54
CA LYS A 37 2.58 13.80 1.01
C LYS A 37 2.61 12.46 1.73
N CYS A 38 3.58 11.63 1.39
CA CYS A 38 3.66 10.26 1.89
C CYS A 38 5.06 9.95 2.41
N LYS A 39 5.12 8.98 3.34
CA LYS A 39 6.35 8.35 3.81
C LYS A 39 6.36 6.87 3.48
N GLU A 40 7.53 6.34 3.13
CA GLU A 40 7.71 4.90 2.95
C GLU A 40 7.70 4.21 4.32
N VAL A 41 6.91 3.15 4.46
CA VAL A 41 6.84 2.38 5.71
C VAL A 41 7.39 0.97 5.58
N GLY A 42 7.50 0.45 4.35
CA GLY A 42 8.14 -0.82 4.12
C GLY A 42 7.95 -1.39 2.73
N VAL A 43 8.54 -2.57 2.52
CA VAL A 43 8.55 -3.27 1.24
C VAL A 43 8.03 -4.69 1.43
N LEU A 44 6.97 -5.03 0.71
CA LEU A 44 6.30 -6.33 0.75
C LEU A 44 6.79 -7.24 -0.39
N LYS A 45 7.45 -8.34 -0.01
CA LYS A 45 7.78 -9.45 -0.93
C LYS A 45 6.56 -10.35 -1.16
N ASN A 46 6.73 -11.37 -2.00
CA ASN A 46 5.61 -12.23 -2.39
C ASN A 46 5.10 -13.04 -1.20
N GLY A 47 3.83 -12.86 -0.82
CA GLY A 47 3.25 -13.52 0.36
C GLY A 47 3.64 -12.89 1.70
N ASP A 48 4.28 -11.73 1.67
CA ASP A 48 4.79 -11.04 2.86
C ASP A 48 3.71 -10.19 3.54
N SER A 49 3.95 -9.79 4.78
CA SER A 49 3.08 -8.89 5.53
C SER A 49 3.87 -7.91 6.37
N ILE A 50 3.31 -6.71 6.55
CA ILE A 50 3.84 -5.70 7.45
C ILE A 50 2.74 -5.20 8.37
N THR A 51 3.07 -5.01 9.64
CA THR A 51 2.18 -4.39 10.62
C THR A 51 2.80 -3.09 11.09
N ILE A 52 2.02 -2.02 11.04
CA ILE A 52 2.43 -0.67 11.45
C ILE A 52 1.36 -0.05 12.35
N GLU A 53 1.76 0.93 13.16
CA GLU A 53 0.82 1.76 13.90
C GLU A 53 0.32 2.92 13.02
N ILE A 54 -0.99 3.14 13.05
CA ILE A 54 -1.66 4.24 12.37
C ILE A 54 -2.53 5.04 13.35
N PRO A 55 -2.81 6.32 13.05
CA PRO A 55 -3.79 7.09 13.79
C PRO A 55 -5.20 6.48 13.74
N GLU A 56 -6.03 6.87 14.70
CA GLU A 56 -7.47 6.56 14.71
C GLU A 56 -8.26 7.45 13.74
N GLN A 57 -7.65 8.55 13.28
CA GLN A 57 -8.19 9.38 12.22
C GLN A 57 -8.12 8.68 10.87
N GLU A 58 -8.88 9.19 9.91
CA GLU A 58 -8.77 8.78 8.51
C GLU A 58 -7.32 8.93 8.02
N ILE A 59 -6.85 7.93 7.26
CA ILE A 59 -5.51 7.95 6.67
C ILE A 59 -5.53 7.24 5.32
N THR A 60 -4.82 7.81 4.34
CA THR A 60 -4.66 7.15 3.03
C THR A 60 -3.35 6.36 2.97
N ILE A 61 -3.44 5.12 2.49
CA ILE A 61 -2.27 4.30 2.17
C ILE A 61 -2.12 4.15 0.66
N PHE A 62 -0.88 3.91 0.23
CA PHE A 62 -0.55 3.65 -1.17
C PHE A 62 0.34 2.42 -1.29
N ILE A 63 0.02 1.58 -2.27
CA ILE A 63 0.92 0.53 -2.76
C ILE A 63 1.48 0.98 -4.09
N VAL A 64 2.79 1.23 -4.12
CA VAL A 64 3.55 1.51 -5.34
C VAL A 64 4.20 0.20 -5.79
N HIS A 65 4.05 -0.16 -7.06
CA HIS A 65 4.66 -1.40 -7.60
C HIS A 65 5.80 -1.14 -8.60
N ASP A 66 6.05 0.12 -8.95
CA ASP A 66 7.23 0.56 -9.68
C ASP A 66 7.71 1.93 -9.15
N LYS A 67 8.94 1.97 -8.62
CA LYS A 67 9.55 3.18 -8.07
C LYS A 67 10.06 4.15 -9.14
N LEU A 68 10.25 3.71 -10.39
CA LEU A 68 10.68 4.60 -11.48
C LEU A 68 9.52 5.47 -11.99
N ALA A 69 8.29 4.97 -11.87
CA ALA A 69 7.09 5.68 -12.31
C ALA A 69 5.96 5.65 -11.25
N PRO A 70 6.20 6.12 -10.02
CA PRO A 70 5.31 5.89 -8.88
C PRO A 70 3.96 6.60 -9.04
N LYS A 71 3.91 7.75 -9.73
CA LYS A 71 2.66 8.52 -9.95
C LYS A 71 1.63 7.78 -10.80
N ILE A 72 2.07 6.88 -11.67
CA ILE A 72 1.19 6.07 -12.54
C ILE A 72 1.12 4.60 -12.11
N SER A 73 2.06 4.15 -11.27
CA SER A 73 2.21 2.76 -10.82
C SER A 73 1.88 2.60 -9.34
N ASN A 74 0.72 3.13 -8.94
CA ASN A 74 0.23 3.03 -7.58
C ASN A 74 -1.26 2.69 -7.51
N THR A 75 -1.68 2.16 -6.37
CA THR A 75 -3.07 2.04 -5.96
C THR A 75 -3.19 2.57 -4.55
N SER A 76 -4.33 3.16 -4.20
CA SER A 76 -4.57 3.75 -2.89
C SER A 76 -5.80 3.15 -2.22
N TYR A 77 -5.79 3.19 -0.90
CA TYR A 77 -6.96 2.85 -0.08
C TYR A 77 -7.03 3.82 1.09
N THR A 78 -8.18 4.47 1.26
CA THR A 78 -8.45 5.36 2.38
C THR A 78 -9.08 4.55 3.50
N ILE A 79 -8.38 4.51 4.63
CA ILE A 79 -8.84 3.82 5.82
C ILE A 79 -9.71 4.80 6.60
N PRO A 80 -11.00 4.50 6.84
CA PRO A 80 -11.90 5.39 7.57
C PRO A 80 -11.46 5.51 9.03
N ASN A 81 -11.89 6.57 9.71
CA ASN A 81 -11.63 6.74 11.13
C ASN A 81 -12.18 5.56 11.96
N GLY A 82 -11.48 5.19 13.04
CA GLY A 82 -11.89 4.10 13.92
C GLY A 82 -10.80 3.63 14.87
N THR A 83 -11.18 2.78 15.82
CA THR A 83 -10.30 2.26 16.88
C THR A 83 -9.88 0.82 16.66
N ASN A 84 -10.56 0.08 15.78
CA ASN A 84 -10.28 -1.31 15.51
C ASN A 84 -9.03 -1.47 14.65
N ASP A 85 -8.24 -2.50 14.94
CA ASP A 85 -7.16 -2.95 14.08
C ASP A 85 -7.71 -3.38 12.71
N ILE A 86 -6.94 -3.12 11.65
CA ILE A 86 -7.37 -3.35 10.27
C ILE A 86 -6.38 -4.27 9.56
N THR A 87 -6.92 -5.20 8.77
CA THR A 87 -6.13 -6.03 7.86
C THR A 87 -6.53 -5.75 6.41
N LEU A 88 -5.55 -5.33 5.60
CA LEU A 88 -5.73 -5.09 4.17
C LEU A 88 -4.97 -6.13 3.36
N TYR A 89 -5.62 -6.66 2.32
CA TYR A 89 -4.98 -7.52 1.33
C TYR A 89 -4.60 -6.72 0.09
N ALA A 90 -3.30 -6.68 -0.20
CA ALA A 90 -2.76 -6.14 -1.44
C ALA A 90 -2.57 -7.30 -2.44
N LYS A 91 -3.43 -7.38 -3.46
CA LYS A 91 -3.38 -8.44 -4.48
C LYS A 91 -2.90 -7.87 -5.82
N PRO A 92 -1.81 -8.40 -6.43
CA PRO A 92 -1.48 -8.04 -7.79
C PRO A 92 -2.55 -8.61 -8.74
N LYS A 93 -3.07 -7.78 -9.64
CA LYS A 93 -3.96 -8.17 -10.72
C LYS A 93 -3.21 -8.01 -12.03
N PHE A 94 -2.95 -9.12 -12.71
CA PHE A 94 -2.30 -9.07 -14.02
C PHE A 94 -3.22 -8.37 -15.03
N ASN A 95 -2.72 -7.30 -15.67
CA ASN A 95 -3.40 -6.60 -16.74
C ASN A 95 -2.40 -6.26 -17.86
N PRO A 96 -2.42 -6.95 -19.00
CA PRO A 96 -1.42 -6.77 -20.06
C PRO A 96 -1.34 -5.34 -20.63
N PHE A 97 -2.39 -4.52 -20.47
CA PHE A 97 -2.41 -3.13 -20.93
C PHE A 97 -2.09 -2.10 -19.84
N LYS A 98 -2.16 -2.49 -18.56
CA LYS A 98 -1.94 -1.59 -17.40
C LYS A 98 -0.83 -2.10 -16.46
N GLY A 99 -0.09 -3.14 -16.85
CA GLY A 99 0.91 -3.80 -16.00
C GLY A 99 0.30 -4.73 -14.94
N ASN A 100 0.75 -4.63 -13.69
CA ASN A 100 0.23 -5.42 -12.57
C ASN A 100 -0.42 -4.53 -11.51
N PRO A 101 -1.56 -3.88 -11.80
CA PRO A 101 -2.27 -3.06 -10.82
C PRO A 101 -2.59 -3.87 -9.57
N TYR A 102 -2.31 -3.29 -8.40
CA TYR A 102 -2.73 -3.89 -7.14
C TYR A 102 -4.18 -3.52 -6.84
N THR A 103 -4.93 -4.46 -6.27
CA THR A 103 -6.22 -4.20 -5.62
C THR A 103 -6.01 -4.30 -4.11
N ILE A 104 -6.58 -3.36 -3.37
CA ILE A 104 -6.59 -3.37 -1.92
C ILE A 104 -8.02 -3.72 -1.47
N THR A 105 -8.16 -4.70 -0.59
CA THR A 105 -9.45 -5.09 0.01
C THR A 105 -9.28 -5.28 1.51
N GLU A 106 -10.24 -4.80 2.29
CA GLU A 106 -10.36 -5.13 3.72
C GLU A 106 -10.80 -6.58 3.91
N SER A 107 -10.36 -7.23 4.99
CA SER A 107 -10.70 -8.63 5.31
C SER A 107 -12.10 -8.78 5.90
#